data_AF-A0A061EYB6-F1
#
_entry.id   AF-A0A061EYB6-F1
#
_cell.length_a   1.000
_cell.length_b   1.000
_cell.length_c   1.000
_cell.angle_alpha   90.00
_cell.angle_beta   90.00
_cell.angle_gamma   90.00
#
_symmetry.space_group_name_H-M   'P 1'
#
loop_
_entity.id
_entity.type
_entity.pdbx_description
1 polymer ?
#
loop_
_entity_poly.entity_id
_entity_poly.type
_entity_poly.pdbx_seq_one_letter_code
_entity_poly.pdbx_strand_id
1 'polypeptide(L)'
;MSKLTPNKANGLDMENHSWGQNLQEVTVSIPVSQGTRSRDVICDIKKKYLKIELKGQAPILDGELFGTVKPDECYWSLEDQSMISVFLTKCDKSNWWKSLLKGGPEIDTQKAEPEPSKLSDLDFETRSAVEKMMFDQRQKQLGLPTSQEIENQEMLKKFMAQNPNFDFSNAKMM
;
A
#
# COMPACT_ATOMS: atom_id res chain seq x y z
N MET A 1 -14.53 -0.06 -17.42
CA MET A 1 -13.15 -0.55 -17.56
C MET A 1 -12.84 -1.43 -16.36
N SER A 2 -12.22 -2.59 -16.56
CA SER A 2 -11.81 -3.46 -15.45
C SER A 2 -10.66 -2.78 -14.71
N LYS A 3 -10.79 -2.61 -13.38
CA LYS A 3 -9.74 -2.07 -12.53
C LYS A 3 -8.60 -3.09 -12.41
N LEU A 4 -7.36 -2.61 -12.42
CA LEU A 4 -6.16 -3.44 -12.33
C LEU A 4 -5.88 -3.85 -10.88
N THR A 5 -5.24 -5.00 -10.69
CA THR A 5 -4.73 -5.38 -9.36
C THR A 5 -3.48 -4.54 -9.07
N PRO A 6 -3.39 -3.88 -7.89
CA PRO A 6 -2.21 -3.07 -7.55
C PRO A 6 -0.95 -3.92 -7.39
N ASN A 7 0.22 -3.31 -7.58
CA ASN A 7 1.52 -3.90 -7.24
C ASN A 7 1.72 -3.94 -5.70
N LYS A 8 2.85 -4.49 -5.24
CA LYS A 8 3.18 -4.60 -3.80
C LYS A 8 3.25 -3.25 -3.07
N ALA A 9 3.42 -2.16 -3.81
CA ALA A 9 3.47 -0.81 -3.28
C ALA A 9 2.12 -0.08 -3.45
N ASN A 10 1.01 -0.79 -3.67
CA ASN A 10 -0.34 -0.21 -3.83
C ASN A 10 -0.49 0.75 -5.03
N GLY A 11 0.37 0.64 -6.05
CA GLY A 11 0.28 1.39 -7.30
C GLY A 11 0.31 0.46 -8.51
N LEU A 12 1.06 0.81 -9.56
CA LEU A 12 1.22 -0.01 -10.77
C LEU A 12 2.65 -0.02 -11.27
N ASP A 13 3.01 -1.12 -11.92
CA ASP A 13 4.19 -1.23 -12.76
C ASP A 13 3.78 -0.98 -14.22
N MET A 14 4.41 0.01 -14.85
CA MET A 14 4.19 0.39 -16.24
C MET A 14 5.47 0.14 -17.04
N GLU A 15 5.41 0.30 -18.36
CA GLU A 15 6.55 0.00 -19.24
C GLU A 15 7.79 0.84 -18.93
N ASN A 16 7.60 2.13 -18.62
CA ASN A 16 8.68 3.10 -18.45
C ASN A 16 8.81 3.65 -17.02
N HIS A 17 7.93 3.25 -16.10
CA HIS A 17 7.96 3.68 -14.71
C HIS A 17 7.12 2.75 -13.82
N SER A 18 7.42 2.75 -12.53
CA SER A 18 6.54 2.18 -11.51
C SER A 18 6.13 3.28 -10.56
N TRP A 19 4.94 3.16 -9.99
CA TRP A 19 4.53 4.01 -8.87
C TRP A 19 3.92 3.17 -7.76
N GLY A 20 4.02 3.70 -6.56
CA GLY A 20 3.47 3.15 -5.34
C GLY A 20 2.92 4.25 -4.45
N GLN A 21 2.27 3.88 -3.36
CA GLN A 21 1.69 4.81 -2.42
C GLN A 21 1.41 4.16 -1.08
N ASN A 22 1.30 5.02 -0.07
CA ASN A 22 0.52 4.77 1.14
C ASN A 22 -0.54 5.89 1.26
N LEU A 23 -1.20 6.02 2.40
CA LEU A 23 -2.21 7.09 2.58
C LEU A 23 -1.60 8.50 2.56
N GLN A 24 -0.31 8.64 2.88
CA GLN A 24 0.36 9.93 3.04
C GLN A 24 1.04 10.41 1.76
N GLU A 25 1.56 9.50 0.95
CA GLU A 25 2.44 9.84 -0.16
C GLU A 25 2.30 8.90 -1.37
N VAL A 26 2.87 9.34 -2.48
CA VAL A 26 3.06 8.56 -3.70
C VAL A 26 4.56 8.56 -4.02
N THR A 27 5.10 7.41 -4.38
CA THR A 27 6.46 7.26 -4.90
C THR A 27 6.40 6.89 -6.37
N VAL A 28 7.31 7.43 -7.18
CA VAL A 28 7.45 7.11 -8.60
C VAL A 28 8.91 6.79 -8.89
N SER A 29 9.17 5.70 -9.58
CA SER A 29 10.50 5.23 -9.96
C SER A 29 10.57 5.07 -11.47
N ILE A 30 11.56 5.72 -12.10
CA ILE A 30 11.73 5.75 -13.55
C ILE A 30 13.15 5.28 -13.89
N PRO A 31 13.31 4.10 -14.51
CA PRO A 31 14.62 3.65 -14.97
C PRO A 31 15.08 4.55 -16.12
N VAL A 32 16.34 4.96 -16.06
CA VAL A 32 17.02 5.77 -17.08
C VAL A 32 18.34 5.11 -17.45
N SER A 33 18.91 5.51 -18.59
CA SER A 33 20.19 4.95 -19.03
C SER A 33 21.31 5.24 -18.01
N GLN A 34 22.17 4.24 -17.78
CA GLN A 34 23.31 4.37 -16.87
C GLN A 34 24.19 5.57 -17.26
N GLY A 35 24.56 6.38 -16.26
CA GLY A 35 25.36 7.59 -16.47
C GLY A 35 24.53 8.85 -16.78
N THR A 36 23.20 8.76 -16.66
CA THR A 36 22.32 9.93 -16.66
C THR A 36 22.79 10.90 -15.58
N ARG A 37 22.78 12.20 -15.87
CA ARG A 37 23.16 13.24 -14.91
C ARG A 37 21.94 14.06 -14.52
N SER A 38 21.85 14.50 -13.28
CA SER A 38 20.71 15.26 -12.78
C SER A 38 20.42 16.54 -13.57
N ARG A 39 21.47 17.17 -14.14
CA ARG A 39 21.32 18.36 -15.00
C ARG A 39 20.55 18.10 -16.31
N ASP A 40 20.45 16.83 -16.71
CA ASP A 40 19.77 16.39 -17.94
C ASP A 40 18.34 15.95 -17.65
N VAL A 41 17.95 15.88 -16.37
CA VAL A 41 16.58 15.59 -15.91
C VAL A 41 15.82 16.90 -15.72
N ILE A 42 14.61 16.97 -16.28
CA ILE A 42 13.64 18.02 -15.98
C ILE A 42 12.53 17.35 -15.17
N CYS A 43 12.37 17.77 -13.92
CA CYS A 43 11.29 17.33 -13.04
C CYS A 43 10.55 18.57 -12.53
N ASP A 44 9.29 18.73 -12.95
CA ASP A 44 8.40 19.81 -12.52
C ASP A 44 7.25 19.22 -11.72
N ILE A 45 7.23 19.54 -10.43
CA ILE A 45 6.21 19.08 -9.49
C ILE A 45 5.37 20.29 -9.07
N LYS A 46 4.10 20.26 -9.44
CA LYS A 46 3.11 21.28 -9.08
C LYS A 46 1.98 20.64 -8.30
N LYS A 47 1.18 21.46 -7.62
CA LYS A 47 0.07 21.01 -6.74
C LYS A 47 -0.85 19.96 -7.36
N LYS A 48 -1.06 19.98 -8.68
CA LYS A 48 -1.91 19.03 -9.42
C LYS A 48 -1.25 18.46 -10.67
N TYR A 49 0.06 18.58 -10.83
CA TYR A 49 0.67 18.24 -12.11
C TYR A 49 2.10 17.76 -11.90
N LEU A 50 2.48 16.74 -12.67
CA LEU A 50 3.81 16.15 -12.67
C LEU A 50 4.31 16.08 -14.11
N LYS A 51 5.52 16.60 -14.32
CA LYS A 51 6.27 16.40 -15.55
C LYS A 51 7.66 15.88 -15.25
N ILE A 52 8.05 14.82 -15.96
CA ILE A 52 9.38 14.22 -15.90
C ILE A 52 9.83 13.92 -17.33
N GLU A 53 10.95 14.51 -17.73
CA GLU A 53 11.55 14.30 -19.04
C GLU A 53 13.08 14.36 -18.97
N LEU A 54 13.74 13.73 -19.94
CA LEU A 54 15.16 13.95 -20.20
C LEU A 54 15.30 15.01 -21.29
N LYS A 55 16.26 15.94 -21.13
CA LYS A 55 16.50 17.03 -22.09
C LYS A 55 16.66 16.48 -23.51
N GLY A 56 15.84 16.99 -24.43
CA GLY A 56 15.86 16.59 -25.84
C GLY A 56 15.15 15.28 -26.15
N GLN A 57 14.42 14.69 -25.20
CA GLN A 57 13.59 13.50 -25.39
C GLN A 57 12.10 13.82 -25.15
N ALA A 58 11.22 12.89 -25.55
CA ALA A 58 9.81 12.99 -25.21
C ALA A 58 9.59 12.86 -23.69
N PRO A 59 8.57 13.51 -23.12
CA PRO A 59 8.25 13.36 -21.71
C PRO A 59 7.93 11.92 -21.34
N ILE A 60 8.49 11.45 -20.22
CA ILE A 60 8.20 10.13 -19.64
C ILE A 60 6.86 10.20 -18.90
N LEU A 61 6.65 11.28 -18.16
CA LEU A 61 5.39 11.65 -17.53
C LEU A 61 5.11 13.12 -17.81
N ASP A 62 3.88 13.44 -18.18
CA ASP A 62 3.41 14.81 -18.41
C ASP A 62 1.88 14.81 -18.24
N GLY A 63 1.38 15.28 -17.10
CA GLY A 63 -0.06 15.31 -16.89
C GLY A 63 -0.55 15.75 -15.52
N GLU A 64 -1.88 15.95 -15.44
CA GLU A 64 -2.57 16.25 -14.19
C GLU A 64 -2.51 15.03 -13.26
N LEU A 65 -2.04 15.21 -12.02
CA LEU A 65 -2.05 14.19 -10.97
C LEU A 65 -3.50 13.83 -10.59
N PHE A 66 -3.72 12.60 -10.13
CA PHE A 66 -5.05 12.16 -9.67
C PHE A 66 -5.56 13.01 -8.50
N GLY A 67 -4.69 13.30 -7.53
CA GLY A 67 -4.98 14.14 -6.38
C GLY A 67 -4.01 15.31 -6.26
N THR A 68 -4.28 16.19 -5.29
CA THR A 68 -3.36 17.31 -5.00
C THR A 68 -2.21 16.87 -4.09
N VAL A 69 -1.03 17.41 -4.36
CA VAL A 69 0.19 17.25 -3.55
C VAL A 69 0.59 18.58 -2.91
N LYS A 70 1.47 18.54 -1.91
CA LYS A 70 2.13 19.69 -1.32
C LYS A 70 3.51 19.86 -1.94
N PRO A 71 3.71 20.75 -2.94
CA PRO A 71 4.96 20.80 -3.71
C PRO A 71 6.21 21.02 -2.84
N ASP A 72 6.10 21.83 -1.78
CA ASP A 72 7.21 22.14 -0.87
C ASP A 72 7.65 20.93 0.00
N GLU A 73 6.80 19.90 0.11
CA GLU A 73 7.10 18.63 0.79
C GLU A 73 7.43 17.50 -0.23
N CYS A 74 7.44 17.80 -1.52
CA CYS A 74 7.80 16.86 -2.57
C CYS A 74 9.29 17.02 -2.95
N TYR A 75 9.92 15.94 -3.39
CA TYR A 75 11.28 15.98 -3.87
C TYR A 75 11.53 14.88 -4.90
N TRP A 76 12.66 14.99 -5.60
CA TRP A 76 13.14 13.93 -6.48
C TRP A 76 14.64 13.77 -6.34
N SER A 77 15.12 12.58 -6.68
CA SER A 77 16.53 12.22 -6.69
C SER A 77 16.86 11.43 -7.96
N LEU A 78 18.14 11.44 -8.33
CA LEU A 78 18.71 10.52 -9.31
C LEU A 78 19.63 9.57 -8.57
N GLU A 79 19.21 8.31 -8.44
CA GLU A 79 19.91 7.25 -7.73
C GLU A 79 20.81 6.50 -8.69
N ASP A 80 22.07 6.29 -8.29
CA ASP A 80 23.10 5.54 -9.02
C ASP A 80 23.29 5.90 -10.50
N GLN A 81 22.85 7.10 -10.89
CA GLN A 81 22.83 7.58 -12.28
C GLN A 81 22.01 6.68 -13.23
N SER A 82 21.02 5.95 -12.71
CA SER A 82 20.22 4.97 -13.47
C SER A 82 18.73 4.93 -13.08
N MET A 83 18.33 5.60 -11.99
CA MET A 83 16.92 5.64 -11.57
C MET A 83 16.54 7.03 -11.06
N ILE A 84 15.50 7.62 -11.67
CA ILE A 84 14.86 8.82 -11.10
C ILE A 84 13.81 8.35 -10.09
N SER A 85 13.92 8.81 -8.86
CA SER A 85 12.93 8.59 -7.80
C SER A 85 12.23 9.89 -7.48
N VAL A 86 10.91 9.88 -7.45
CA VAL A 86 10.07 11.04 -7.10
C VAL A 86 9.20 10.70 -5.91
N PHE A 87 9.17 11.61 -4.95
CA PHE A 87 8.37 11.52 -3.74
C PHE A 87 7.35 12.65 -3.72
N LEU A 88 6.07 12.29 -3.61
CA LEU A 88 4.96 13.21 -3.64
C LEU A 88 4.13 13.13 -2.36
N THR A 89 4.16 14.17 -1.53
CA THR A 89 3.31 14.22 -0.34
C THR A 89 1.89 14.65 -0.70
N LYS A 90 0.91 13.83 -0.36
CA LYS A 90 -0.51 14.11 -0.62
C LYS A 90 -1.03 15.22 0.31
N CYS A 91 -1.90 16.07 -0.21
CA CYS A 91 -2.70 16.95 0.66
C CYS A 91 -3.78 16.17 1.41
N ASP A 92 -4.45 15.24 0.72
CA ASP A 92 -5.46 14.35 1.31
C ASP A 92 -4.79 13.05 1.75
N LYS A 93 -4.75 12.86 3.06
CA LYS A 93 -4.07 11.76 3.75
C LYS A 93 -5.02 10.62 4.14
N SER A 94 -6.24 10.62 3.60
CA SER A 94 -7.29 9.64 3.93
C SER A 94 -7.66 8.74 2.75
N ASN A 95 -7.24 9.09 1.53
CA ASN A 95 -7.68 8.41 0.31
C ASN A 95 -6.54 7.81 -0.51
N TRP A 96 -6.78 6.59 -0.97
CA TRP A 96 -5.95 5.92 -1.97
C TRP A 96 -6.16 6.55 -3.35
N TRP A 97 -5.07 6.76 -4.08
CA TRP A 97 -5.15 7.19 -5.46
C TRP A 97 -5.43 5.98 -6.33
N LYS A 98 -6.46 6.06 -7.18
CA LYS A 98 -6.76 4.97 -8.11
C LYS A 98 -5.87 5.00 -9.37
N SER A 99 -5.19 6.11 -9.64
CA SER A 99 -4.21 6.24 -10.73
C SER A 99 -3.15 7.26 -10.34
N LEU A 100 -1.99 7.26 -11.00
CA LEU A 100 -0.97 8.31 -10.82
C LEU A 100 -1.42 9.63 -11.46
N LEU A 101 -1.72 9.58 -12.75
CA LEU A 101 -2.25 10.69 -13.53
C LEU A 101 -3.75 10.52 -13.77
N LYS A 102 -4.46 11.64 -13.91
CA LYS A 102 -5.88 11.67 -14.22
C LYS A 102 -6.12 11.11 -15.63
N GLY A 103 -7.08 10.19 -15.75
CA GLY A 103 -7.38 9.51 -17.02
C GLY A 103 -6.39 8.39 -17.39
N GLY A 104 -5.38 8.12 -16.56
CA GLY A 104 -4.50 6.97 -16.71
C GLY A 104 -5.14 5.65 -16.22
N PRO A 105 -4.42 4.51 -16.32
CA PRO A 105 -4.90 3.22 -15.85
C PRO A 105 -5.24 3.23 -14.37
N GLU A 106 -6.40 2.64 -14.02
CA GLU A 106 -6.92 2.63 -12.66
C GLU A 106 -6.72 1.28 -11.95
N ILE A 107 -6.29 1.33 -10.69
CA ILE A 107 -6.23 0.17 -9.78
C ILE A 107 -7.51 -0.01 -8.98
N ASP A 108 -7.72 -1.24 -8.55
CA ASP A 108 -8.71 -1.57 -7.54
C ASP A 108 -8.17 -1.26 -6.14
N THR A 109 -8.46 -0.05 -5.64
CA THR A 109 -8.01 0.42 -4.33
C THR A 109 -8.56 -0.40 -3.16
N GLN A 110 -9.58 -1.25 -3.37
CA GLN A 110 -10.06 -2.18 -2.34
C GLN A 110 -9.05 -3.31 -2.04
N LYS A 111 -8.11 -3.53 -2.95
CA LYS A 111 -7.01 -4.50 -2.80
C LYS A 111 -5.71 -3.86 -2.30
N ALA A 112 -5.73 -2.57 -1.98
CA ALA A 112 -4.58 -1.91 -1.39
C ALA A 112 -4.38 -2.41 0.05
N GLU A 113 -3.16 -2.82 0.37
CA GLU A 113 -2.79 -3.21 1.72
C GLU A 113 -2.27 -1.98 2.47
N PRO A 114 -2.87 -1.59 3.61
CA PRO A 114 -2.30 -0.53 4.41
C PRO A 114 -0.88 -0.93 4.84
N GLU A 115 0.02 0.05 4.88
CA GLU A 115 1.31 -0.11 5.56
C GLU A 115 1.03 -0.75 6.93
N PRO A 116 1.75 -1.81 7.33
CA PRO A 116 1.69 -2.26 8.72
C PRO A 116 2.17 -1.08 9.56
N SER A 117 1.23 -0.32 10.12
CA SER A 117 1.48 0.87 10.93
C SER A 117 2.59 0.52 11.88
N LYS A 118 3.76 1.13 11.70
CA LYS A 118 5.06 0.72 12.28
C LYS A 118 4.85 0.08 13.64
N LEU A 119 4.65 -1.23 13.65
CA LEU A 119 4.37 -1.97 14.88
C LEU A 119 5.57 -1.87 15.82
N SER A 120 6.74 -1.55 15.26
CA SER A 120 7.98 -1.20 15.96
C SER A 120 7.89 0.04 16.85
N ASP A 121 7.00 0.99 16.53
CA ASP A 121 6.88 2.26 17.26
C ASP A 121 5.83 2.17 18.37
N LEU A 122 5.11 1.05 18.44
CA LEU A 122 4.11 0.74 19.46
C LEU A 122 4.74 -0.09 20.57
N ASP A 123 4.33 0.13 21.81
CA ASP A 123 4.66 -0.80 22.89
C ASP A 123 4.14 -2.21 22.59
N PHE A 124 4.72 -3.20 23.25
CA PHE A 124 4.46 -4.62 22.97
C PHE A 124 2.97 -4.99 23.08
N GLU A 125 2.25 -4.39 24.03
CA GLU A 125 0.83 -4.65 24.28
C GLU A 125 -0.03 -4.09 23.14
N THR A 126 0.21 -2.85 22.74
CA THR A 126 -0.52 -2.19 21.64
C THR A 126 -0.23 -2.86 20.31
N ARG A 127 1.02 -3.27 20.07
CA ARG A 127 1.42 -4.05 18.90
C ARG A 127 0.64 -5.37 18.80
N SER A 128 0.61 -6.14 19.88
CA SER A 128 -0.08 -7.44 19.91
C SER A 128 -1.59 -7.27 19.68
N ALA A 129 -2.20 -6.23 20.26
CA ALA A 129 -3.60 -5.91 20.05
C ALA A 129 -3.92 -5.53 18.59
N VAL A 130 -3.05 -4.73 17.96
CA VAL A 130 -3.21 -4.33 16.54
C VAL A 130 -3.01 -5.53 15.61
N GLU A 131 -2.00 -6.37 15.84
CA GLU A 131 -1.78 -7.61 15.09
C GLU A 131 -2.99 -8.56 15.20
N LYS A 132 -3.53 -8.75 16.42
CA LYS A 132 -4.76 -9.53 16.66
C LYS A 132 -5.94 -8.94 15.89
N MET A 133 -6.13 -7.62 15.95
CA MET A 133 -7.23 -6.95 15.26
C MET A 133 -7.12 -7.07 13.73
N MET A 134 -5.91 -6.91 13.17
CA MET A 134 -5.66 -7.09 11.74
C MET A 134 -5.92 -8.52 11.28
N PHE A 135 -5.48 -9.51 12.07
CA PHE A 135 -5.76 -10.92 11.81
C PHE A 135 -7.27 -11.18 11.82
N ASP A 136 -7.98 -10.74 12.86
CA ASP A 136 -9.42 -10.95 13.01
C ASP A 136 -10.22 -10.29 11.88
N GLN A 137 -9.83 -9.08 11.46
CA GLN A 137 -10.46 -8.38 10.35
C GLN A 137 -10.30 -9.15 9.03
N ARG A 138 -9.10 -9.71 8.77
CA ARG A 138 -8.84 -10.54 7.59
C ARG A 138 -9.62 -11.85 7.63
N GLN A 139 -9.64 -12.55 8.77
CA GLN A 139 -10.42 -13.79 8.94
C GLN A 139 -11.91 -13.54 8.68
N LYS A 140 -12.49 -12.48 9.25
CA LYS A 140 -13.90 -12.11 9.03
C LYS A 140 -14.23 -11.86 7.55
N GLN A 141 -13.36 -11.17 6.82
CA GLN A 141 -13.56 -10.94 5.38
C GLN A 141 -13.55 -12.25 4.57
N LEU A 142 -12.78 -13.24 5.01
CA LEU A 142 -12.69 -14.56 4.39
C LEU A 142 -13.75 -15.54 4.91
N GLY A 143 -14.60 -15.14 5.86
CA GLY A 143 -15.54 -16.04 6.54
C GLY A 143 -14.86 -17.11 7.40
N LEU A 144 -13.61 -16.86 7.83
CA LEU A 144 -12.82 -17.75 8.66
C LEU A 144 -12.88 -17.33 10.14
N PRO A 145 -12.57 -18.23 11.09
CA PRO A 145 -12.61 -17.94 12.52
C PRO A 145 -11.58 -16.89 12.96
N THR A 146 -11.99 -15.98 13.83
CA THR A 146 -11.14 -15.00 14.53
C THR A 146 -10.21 -15.67 15.53
N SER A 147 -9.22 -14.93 16.02
CA SER A 147 -8.27 -15.39 17.04
C SER A 147 -8.98 -15.95 18.30
N GLN A 148 -10.06 -15.29 18.73
CA GLN A 148 -10.82 -15.72 19.91
C GLN A 148 -11.57 -17.03 19.65
N GLU A 149 -12.15 -17.19 18.46
CA GLU A 149 -12.87 -18.40 18.08
C GLU A 149 -11.90 -19.58 17.92
N ILE A 150 -10.70 -19.35 17.38
CA ILE A 150 -9.63 -20.35 17.31
C ILE A 150 -9.25 -20.79 18.73
N GLU A 151 -8.98 -19.86 19.63
CA GLU A 151 -8.61 -20.15 21.02
C GLU A 151 -9.72 -20.93 21.75
N ASN A 152 -10.98 -20.52 21.58
CA ASN A 152 -12.13 -21.23 22.13
C ASN A 152 -12.25 -22.66 21.59
N GLN A 153 -12.05 -22.85 20.28
CA GLN A 153 -12.07 -24.17 19.64
C GLN A 153 -10.93 -25.06 20.15
N GLU A 154 -9.73 -24.52 20.34
CA GLU A 154 -8.61 -25.27 20.90
C GLU A 154 -8.83 -25.66 22.36
N MET A 155 -9.37 -24.75 23.16
CA MET A 155 -9.70 -25.02 24.56
C MET A 155 -10.75 -26.12 24.67
N LEU A 156 -11.81 -26.04 23.84
CA LEU A 156 -12.85 -27.06 23.79
C LEU A 156 -12.28 -28.42 23.36
N LYS A 157 -11.42 -28.45 22.32
CA LYS A 157 -10.75 -29.69 21.86
C LYS A 157 -9.89 -30.32 22.97
N LYS A 158 -9.11 -29.52 23.70
CA LYS A 158 -8.31 -29.99 24.83
C LYS A 158 -9.20 -30.54 25.95
N PHE A 159 -10.28 -29.85 26.27
CA PHE A 159 -11.23 -30.27 27.29
C PHE A 159 -11.93 -31.59 26.93
N MET A 160 -12.37 -31.75 25.68
CA MET A 160 -12.95 -33.00 25.15
C MET A 160 -11.96 -34.16 25.21
N ALA A 161 -10.70 -33.93 24.83
CA ALA A 161 -9.67 -34.98 24.86
C ALA A 161 -9.33 -35.45 26.28
N GLN A 162 -9.39 -34.54 27.27
CA GLN A 162 -9.16 -34.86 28.69
C GLN A 162 -10.40 -35.46 29.38
N ASN A 163 -11.60 -35.26 28.82
CA ASN A 163 -12.86 -35.74 29.37
C ASN A 163 -13.65 -36.55 28.33
N PRO A 164 -13.13 -37.70 27.86
CA PRO A 164 -13.75 -38.49 26.80
C PRO A 164 -15.13 -39.08 27.13
N ASN A 165 -15.51 -39.11 28.41
CA ASN A 165 -16.81 -39.57 28.89
C ASN A 165 -17.84 -38.44 29.08
N PHE A 166 -17.47 -37.18 28.79
CA PHE A 166 -18.38 -36.05 28.90
C PHE A 166 -19.21 -35.91 27.62
N ASP A 167 -20.54 -35.87 27.76
CA ASP A 167 -21.47 -35.76 26.62
C ASP A 167 -21.71 -34.29 26.25
N PHE A 168 -21.21 -33.88 25.09
CA PHE A 168 -21.32 -32.52 24.57
C PHE A 168 -22.58 -32.31 23.70
N SER A 169 -23.42 -33.33 23.50
CA SER A 169 -24.60 -33.24 22.64
C SER A 169 -25.67 -32.26 23.14
N ASN A 170 -25.66 -31.92 24.45
CA ASN A 170 -26.55 -30.93 25.07
C ASN A 170 -25.87 -29.60 25.42
N ALA A 171 -24.61 -29.39 25.03
CA ALA A 171 -23.91 -28.14 25.29
C ALA A 171 -24.45 -27.04 24.36
N LYS A 172 -25.11 -26.04 24.92
CA LYS A 172 -25.54 -24.85 24.17
C LYS A 172 -24.29 -24.04 23.82
N MET A 173 -23.87 -24.08 22.55
CA MET A 173 -22.87 -23.13 22.04
C MET A 173 -23.54 -21.76 22.02
N MET A 174 -23.10 -20.88 22.94
CA MET A 174 -23.42 -19.45 22.92
C MET A 174 -22.36 -18.70 22.14
#